data_AF-A0A2V8BLU1-F1
#
_entry.id   AF-A0A2V8BLU1-F1
#
_cell.length_a   1.000
_cell.length_b   1.000
_cell.length_c   1.000
_cell.angle_alpha   90.00
_cell.angle_beta   90.00
_cell.angle_gamma   90.00
#
_symmetry.space_group_name_H-M   'P 1'
#
loop_
_entity.id
_entity.type
_entity.pdbx_description
1 polymer ?
#
loop_
_entity_poly.entity_id
_entity_poly.type
_entity_poly.pdbx_seq_one_letter_code
_entity_poly.pdbx_strand_id
1 'polypeptide(L)'
;MPRTHRRPFAHRGLGHLTGLLVVIGAAGGALPAAGQEKPYPIFTAEHFVPAMKTVGQAFAAVTASLGRNEFEDSKAYLVISRDRLATTITFWRDRKKDDAIRMLRDAVAKLDDLDAALSADRIDPAAVAASVKQVGAACEACHATYREQDPVTKAYKLKTGTIE
;
A
#
# COMPACT_ATOMS: atom_id res chain seq x y z
N MET A 1 -44.28 -4.26 -49.78
CA MET A 1 -43.77 -4.12 -51.17
C MET A 1 -43.43 -2.66 -51.41
N PRO A 2 -42.45 -2.31 -52.26
CA PRO A 2 -41.14 -2.93 -52.49
C PRO A 2 -40.01 -1.87 -52.52
N ARG A 3 -38.76 -2.36 -52.56
CA ARG A 3 -37.66 -1.92 -53.46
C ARG A 3 -37.31 -0.43 -53.57
N THR A 4 -36.07 0.05 -53.60
CA THR A 4 -34.70 -0.48 -53.75
C THR A 4 -33.85 0.73 -54.15
N HIS A 5 -32.52 0.59 -54.08
CA HIS A 5 -31.56 1.18 -55.04
C HIS A 5 -31.27 2.68 -54.88
N ARG A 6 -30.08 3.20 -55.18
CA ARG A 6 -28.79 2.68 -55.66
C ARG A 6 -27.80 3.82 -55.46
N ARG A 7 -26.54 3.47 -55.23
CA ARG A 7 -25.38 4.38 -55.42
C ARG A 7 -25.30 4.87 -56.86
N PRO A 8 -24.50 5.91 -57.12
CA PRO A 8 -23.58 5.82 -58.24
C PRO A 8 -22.11 5.97 -57.82
N PHE A 9 -21.29 5.11 -58.44
CA PHE A 9 -19.88 5.28 -58.82
C PHE A 9 -19.70 6.60 -59.64
N ALA A 10 -18.55 7.23 -59.89
CA ALA A 10 -17.16 6.85 -60.19
C ALA A 10 -16.32 8.15 -59.99
N HIS A 11 -14.98 8.21 -59.92
CA HIS A 11 -13.93 7.75 -60.84
C HIS A 11 -12.60 7.66 -60.03
N ARG A 12 -11.87 6.54 -60.05
CA ARG A 12 -10.73 6.26 -60.95
C ARG A 12 -9.72 7.41 -61.10
N GLY A 13 -8.66 7.34 -60.30
CA GLY A 13 -7.34 7.91 -60.59
C GLY A 13 -6.31 6.78 -60.47
N LEU A 14 -5.80 6.34 -61.61
CA LEU A 14 -4.85 5.25 -61.82
C LEU A 14 -3.43 5.81 -61.69
N GLY A 15 -2.61 5.22 -60.83
CA GLY A 15 -1.18 5.50 -60.72
C GLY A 15 -0.43 4.24 -60.32
N HIS A 16 -0.13 3.40 -61.31
CA HIS A 16 0.93 2.39 -61.26
C HIS A 16 2.28 3.11 -61.07
N LEU A 17 3.30 2.61 -60.37
CA LEU A 17 4.09 1.41 -60.68
C LEU A 17 5.24 1.26 -59.66
N THR A 18 5.72 0.03 -59.53
CA THR A 18 7.08 -0.42 -59.16
C THR A 18 7.56 -0.38 -57.70
N GLY A 19 7.85 -1.58 -57.17
CA GLY A 19 8.76 -1.77 -56.04
C GLY A 19 8.57 -3.07 -55.25
N LEU A 20 8.62 -4.24 -55.89
CA LEU A 20 8.70 -5.54 -55.22
C LEU A 20 10.15 -5.82 -54.80
N LEU A 21 10.40 -6.09 -53.51
CA LEU A 21 11.47 -6.98 -53.09
C LEU A 21 11.01 -7.83 -51.90
N VAL A 22 10.87 -9.13 -52.14
CA VAL A 22 10.70 -10.18 -51.13
C VAL A 22 12.09 -10.75 -50.85
N VAL A 23 12.50 -10.81 -49.58
CA VAL A 23 13.42 -11.86 -49.10
C VAL A 23 12.98 -12.30 -47.69
N ILE A 24 12.74 -13.60 -47.59
CA ILE A 24 12.42 -14.38 -46.39
C ILE A 24 13.72 -14.66 -45.62
N GLY A 25 13.70 -14.60 -44.28
CA GLY A 25 14.79 -15.09 -43.45
C GLY A 25 14.48 -15.03 -41.95
N ALA A 26 14.03 -16.17 -41.40
CA ALA A 26 13.86 -16.37 -39.96
C ALA A 26 15.20 -16.71 -39.29
N ALA A 27 15.56 -15.95 -38.25
CA ALA A 27 16.44 -16.33 -37.14
C ALA A 27 16.15 -15.30 -36.03
N GLY A 28 15.52 -15.66 -34.91
CA GLY A 28 16.19 -16.44 -33.87
C GLY A 28 17.07 -15.49 -33.05
N GLY A 29 16.52 -14.89 -32.00
CA GLY A 29 17.27 -14.01 -31.10
C GLY A 29 16.36 -13.23 -30.17
N ALA A 30 16.36 -13.62 -28.90
CA ALA A 30 15.48 -13.12 -27.85
C ALA A 30 15.42 -11.59 -27.77
N LEU A 31 14.20 -11.07 -27.62
CA LEU A 31 13.98 -9.78 -26.99
C LEU A 31 14.66 -9.82 -25.61
N PRO A 32 15.56 -8.91 -25.25
CA PRO A 32 15.75 -8.64 -23.85
C PRO A 32 14.44 -8.01 -23.38
N ALA A 33 13.63 -8.79 -22.67
CA ALA A 33 12.71 -8.24 -21.69
C ALA A 33 13.58 -7.61 -20.59
N ALA A 34 14.18 -6.46 -20.89
CA ALA A 34 14.73 -5.57 -19.89
C ALA A 34 13.54 -5.25 -18.97
N GLY A 35 13.62 -5.77 -17.74
CA GLY A 35 12.65 -5.48 -16.71
C GLY A 35 12.40 -3.99 -16.71
N GLN A 36 11.16 -3.60 -16.97
CA GLN A 36 10.70 -2.25 -16.72
C GLN A 36 10.93 -2.00 -15.22
N GLU A 37 12.03 -1.34 -14.87
CA GLU A 37 12.19 -0.69 -13.59
C GLU A 37 11.00 0.24 -13.45
N LYS A 38 10.06 -0.14 -12.59
CA LYS A 38 8.90 0.68 -12.31
C LYS A 38 9.42 2.02 -11.74
N PRO A 39 9.10 3.19 -12.33
CA PRO A 39 9.60 4.49 -11.89
C PRO A 39 9.04 4.96 -10.55
N TYR A 40 8.43 4.08 -9.76
CA TYR A 40 7.87 4.45 -8.47
C TYR A 40 8.99 4.46 -7.44
N PRO A 41 9.09 5.49 -6.58
CA PRO A 41 10.08 5.51 -5.52
C PRO A 41 9.92 4.25 -4.67
N ILE A 42 10.97 3.43 -4.63
CA ILE A 42 11.01 2.24 -3.78
C ILE A 42 10.88 2.71 -2.34
N PHE A 43 9.88 2.23 -1.62
CA PHE A 43 9.77 2.51 -0.19
C PHE A 43 10.82 1.67 0.54
N THR A 44 12.01 2.24 0.71
CA THR A 44 13.19 1.61 1.32
C THR A 44 13.09 1.53 2.84
N ALA A 45 14.07 0.88 3.48
CA ALA A 45 14.18 0.84 4.93
C ALA A 45 14.35 2.25 5.55
N GLU A 46 15.01 3.15 4.82
CA GLU A 46 15.20 4.56 5.22
C GLU A 46 13.88 5.34 5.26
N HIS A 47 12.88 4.94 4.47
CA HIS A 47 11.52 5.48 4.54
C HIS A 47 10.66 4.76 5.59
N PHE A 48 10.84 3.44 5.73
CA PHE A 48 10.05 2.61 6.64
C PHE A 48 10.26 2.93 8.11
N VAL A 49 11.51 3.05 8.56
CA VAL A 49 11.80 3.28 9.99
C VAL A 49 11.20 4.62 10.48
N PRO A 50 11.38 5.76 9.78
CA PRO A 50 10.74 7.02 10.16
C PRO A 50 9.21 6.96 10.09
N ALA A 51 8.64 6.27 9.09
CA ALA A 51 7.20 6.09 9.00
C ALA A 51 6.64 5.34 10.21
N MET A 52 7.25 4.21 10.59
CA MET A 52 6.84 3.45 11.78
C MET A 52 7.06 4.22 13.08
N LYS A 53 8.10 5.05 13.19
CA LYS A 53 8.29 5.95 14.32
C LYS A 53 7.13 6.95 14.43
N THR A 54 6.72 7.54 13.30
CA THR A 54 5.60 8.47 13.22
C THR A 54 4.30 7.79 13.64
N VAL A 55 4.04 6.56 13.17
CA VAL A 55 2.87 5.75 13.58
C VAL A 55 2.87 5.55 15.10
N GLY A 56 4.00 5.11 15.67
CA GLY A 56 4.08 4.87 17.11
C GLY A 56 3.86 6.11 17.96
N GLN A 57 4.41 7.26 17.54
CA GLN A 57 4.21 8.54 18.22
C GLN A 57 2.77 9.03 18.14
N ALA A 58 2.16 8.95 16.95
CA ALA A 58 0.77 9.34 16.76
C ALA A 58 -0.18 8.43 17.56
N PHE A 59 0.03 7.11 17.57
CA PHE A 59 -0.81 6.22 18.37
C PHE A 59 -0.62 6.43 19.88
N ALA A 60 0.60 6.71 20.35
CA ALA A 60 0.80 7.14 21.74
C ALA A 60 0.01 8.42 22.07
N ALA A 61 -0.01 9.39 21.14
CA ALA A 61 -0.80 10.61 21.29
C ALA A 61 -2.31 10.32 21.37
N VAL A 62 -2.83 9.38 20.55
CA VAL A 62 -4.22 8.89 20.67
C VAL A 62 -4.51 8.41 22.09
N THR A 63 -3.66 7.55 22.66
CA THR A 63 -3.90 7.03 24.01
C THR A 63 -3.86 8.13 25.08
N ALA A 64 -2.98 9.11 24.92
CA ALA A 64 -2.85 10.23 25.84
C ALA A 64 -4.05 11.19 25.78
N SER A 65 -4.53 11.53 24.58
CA SER A 65 -5.71 12.39 24.38
C SER A 65 -6.99 11.71 24.84
N LEU A 66 -7.14 10.40 24.63
CA LEU A 66 -8.25 9.62 25.18
C LEU A 66 -8.27 9.66 26.71
N GLY A 67 -7.10 9.56 27.36
CA GLY A 67 -6.98 9.71 28.81
C GLY A 67 -7.40 11.09 29.34
N ARG A 68 -7.45 12.11 28.48
CA ARG A 68 -7.93 13.47 28.77
C ARG A 68 -9.34 13.76 28.25
N ASN A 69 -10.01 12.78 27.65
CA ASN A 69 -11.30 12.93 26.95
C ASN A 69 -11.25 13.93 25.77
N GLU A 70 -10.09 14.10 25.15
CA GLU A 70 -9.88 14.93 23.95
C GLU A 70 -10.15 14.09 22.69
N PHE A 71 -11.41 13.82 22.40
CA PHE A 71 -11.80 12.88 21.33
C PHE A 71 -11.45 13.38 19.92
N GLU A 72 -11.61 14.68 19.65
CA GLU A 72 -11.24 15.25 18.34
C GLU A 72 -9.73 15.16 18.07
N ASP A 73 -8.90 15.49 19.07
CA ASP A 73 -7.44 15.32 18.96
C ASP A 73 -7.07 13.85 18.79
N SER A 74 -7.75 12.96 19.50
CA SER A 74 -7.58 11.50 19.35
C SER A 74 -7.83 11.06 17.91
N LYS A 75 -8.90 11.54 17.28
CA LYS A 75 -9.22 11.23 15.88
C LYS A 75 -8.17 11.81 14.92
N ALA A 76 -7.71 13.04 15.15
CA ALA A 76 -6.65 13.65 14.34
C ALA A 76 -5.36 12.82 14.35
N TYR A 77 -4.93 12.34 15.53
CA TYR A 77 -3.76 11.46 15.64
C TYR A 77 -4.00 10.06 15.07
N LEU A 78 -5.24 9.57 15.13
CA LEU A 78 -5.62 8.27 14.58
C LEU A 78 -5.49 8.24 13.06
N VAL A 79 -5.93 9.31 12.38
CA VAL A 79 -5.76 9.49 10.93
C VAL A 79 -4.28 9.44 10.54
N ILE A 80 -3.41 10.15 11.28
CA ILE A 80 -1.96 10.12 11.03
C ILE A 80 -1.40 8.70 11.17
N SER A 81 -1.79 8.00 12.23
CA SER A 81 -1.34 6.63 12.50
C SER A 81 -1.77 5.68 11.37
N ARG A 82 -3.05 5.73 11.00
CA ARG A 82 -3.66 4.90 9.95
C ARG A 82 -3.01 5.14 8.60
N ASP A 83 -2.95 6.39 8.16
CA ASP A 83 -2.45 6.72 6.83
C ASP A 83 -0.97 6.34 6.70
N ARG A 84 -0.15 6.65 7.72
CA ARG A 84 1.26 6.27 7.71
C ARG A 84 1.43 4.76 7.76
N LEU A 85 0.68 4.05 8.60
CA LEU A 85 0.76 2.59 8.68
C LEU A 85 0.40 1.94 7.34
N ALA A 86 -0.66 2.40 6.68
CA ALA A 86 -1.07 1.91 5.37
C ALA A 86 0.01 2.09 4.29
N THR A 87 0.75 3.21 4.30
CA THR A 87 1.86 3.39 3.33
C THR A 87 2.96 2.35 3.48
N THR A 88 3.19 1.83 4.69
CA THR A 88 4.23 0.82 4.95
C THR A 88 3.91 -0.55 4.34
N ILE A 89 2.68 -0.82 3.91
CA ILE A 89 2.34 -2.06 3.21
C ILE A 89 3.21 -2.26 1.96
N THR A 90 3.55 -1.17 1.28
CA THR A 90 4.41 -1.20 0.08
C THR A 90 5.80 -1.77 0.37
N PHE A 91 6.40 -1.41 1.52
CA PHE A 91 7.68 -1.94 1.99
C PHE A 91 7.71 -3.47 2.01
N TRP A 92 6.65 -4.07 2.54
CA TRP A 92 6.52 -5.50 2.74
C TRP A 92 6.10 -6.23 1.47
N ARG A 93 5.28 -5.59 0.63
CA ARG A 93 4.92 -6.10 -0.69
C ARG A 93 6.15 -6.28 -1.57
N ASP A 94 7.03 -5.29 -1.60
CA ASP A 94 8.23 -5.34 -2.45
C ASP A 94 9.21 -6.43 -1.96
N ARG A 95 9.09 -6.85 -0.70
CA ARG A 95 9.83 -7.97 -0.06
C ARG A 95 9.08 -9.30 -0.03
N LYS A 96 7.88 -9.36 -0.65
CA LYS A 96 7.03 -10.55 -0.71
C LYS A 96 6.74 -11.17 0.68
N LYS A 97 6.54 -10.33 1.70
CA LYS A 97 6.18 -10.76 3.07
C LYS A 97 4.66 -10.66 3.24
N ASP A 98 3.93 -11.64 2.71
CA ASP A 98 2.47 -11.64 2.69
C ASP A 98 1.84 -11.70 4.10
N ASP A 99 2.54 -12.32 5.05
CA ASP A 99 2.18 -12.33 6.47
C ASP A 99 2.27 -10.93 7.09
N ALA A 100 3.35 -10.18 6.87
CA ALA A 100 3.45 -8.78 7.31
C ALA A 100 2.33 -7.91 6.73
N ILE A 101 2.03 -8.07 5.43
CA ILE A 101 0.96 -7.33 4.76
C ILE A 101 -0.40 -7.61 5.42
N ARG A 102 -0.65 -8.88 5.78
CA ARG A 102 -1.89 -9.28 6.47
C ARG A 102 -1.98 -8.64 7.85
N MET A 103 -0.90 -8.68 8.63
CA MET A 103 -0.84 -8.08 9.97
C MET A 103 -1.03 -6.57 9.94
N LEU A 104 -0.43 -5.88 8.96
CA LEU A 104 -0.62 -4.44 8.78
C LEU A 104 -2.06 -4.07 8.40
N ARG A 105 -2.69 -4.83 7.49
CA ARG A 105 -4.10 -4.62 7.15
C ARG A 105 -5.03 -4.85 8.34
N ASP A 106 -4.74 -5.86 9.14
CA ASP A 106 -5.47 -6.13 10.38
C ASP A 106 -5.34 -4.98 11.38
N ALA A 107 -4.13 -4.43 11.55
CA ALA A 107 -3.91 -3.26 12.39
C ALA A 107 -4.60 -2.00 11.85
N VAL A 108 -4.59 -1.77 10.53
CA VAL A 108 -5.34 -0.65 9.90
C VAL A 108 -6.84 -0.80 10.13
N ALA A 109 -7.41 -2.00 9.97
CA ALA A 109 -8.82 -2.24 10.24
C ALA A 109 -9.19 -1.95 11.70
N LYS A 110 -8.33 -2.32 12.65
CA LYS A 110 -8.55 -1.98 14.07
C LYS A 110 -8.46 -0.49 14.37
N LEU A 111 -7.62 0.25 13.63
CA LEU A 111 -7.60 1.72 13.70
C LEU A 111 -8.92 2.29 13.16
N ASP A 112 -9.46 1.73 12.07
CA ASP A 112 -10.78 2.12 11.53
C ASP A 112 -11.91 1.82 12.53
N ASP A 113 -11.88 0.67 13.21
CA ASP A 113 -12.86 0.31 14.24
C ASP A 113 -12.80 1.27 15.45
N LEU A 114 -11.59 1.71 15.84
CA LEU A 114 -11.42 2.72 16.88
C LEU A 114 -11.98 4.10 16.43
N ASP A 115 -11.76 4.50 15.18
CA ASP A 115 -12.30 5.75 14.64
C ASP A 115 -13.83 5.73 14.62
N ALA A 116 -14.42 4.61 14.24
CA ALA A 116 -15.86 4.40 14.25
C ALA A 116 -16.43 4.50 15.68
N ALA A 117 -15.78 3.89 16.67
CA ALA A 117 -16.18 3.98 18.08
C ALA A 117 -16.12 5.43 18.61
N LEU A 118 -15.14 6.22 18.17
CA LEU A 118 -15.00 7.64 18.51
C LEU A 118 -15.95 8.56 17.74
N SER A 119 -16.59 8.06 16.68
CA SER A 119 -17.51 8.81 15.83
C SER A 119 -18.98 8.45 16.06
N ALA A 120 -19.28 7.60 17.04
CA ALA A 120 -20.64 7.24 17.41
C ALA A 120 -21.37 8.43 18.06
N ASP A 121 -22.71 8.51 17.87
CA ASP A 121 -23.57 9.54 18.50
C ASP A 121 -23.39 9.62 20.02
N ARG A 122 -23.06 8.48 20.64
CA ARG A 122 -22.65 8.38 22.04
C ARG A 122 -21.41 7.50 22.11
N ILE A 123 -20.31 8.09 22.55
CA ILE A 123 -19.06 7.37 22.80
C ILE A 123 -19.24 6.45 24.01
N ASP A 124 -18.96 5.15 23.81
CA ASP A 124 -18.86 4.16 24.89
C ASP A 124 -17.39 4.03 25.32
N PRO A 125 -17.02 4.50 26.52
CA PRO A 125 -15.63 4.44 26.99
C PRO A 125 -15.08 3.02 27.10
N ALA A 126 -15.93 2.02 27.39
CA ALA A 126 -15.49 0.64 27.50
C ALA A 126 -15.18 0.04 26.13
N ALA A 127 -16.02 0.34 25.13
CA ALA A 127 -15.77 -0.04 23.73
C ALA A 127 -14.50 0.62 23.19
N VAL A 128 -14.32 1.92 23.41
CA VAL A 128 -13.09 2.65 23.01
C VAL A 128 -11.85 2.04 23.67
N ALA A 129 -11.89 1.77 24.98
CA ALA A 129 -10.77 1.15 25.68
C ALA A 129 -10.45 -0.27 25.17
N ALA A 130 -11.47 -1.04 24.78
CA ALA A 130 -11.28 -2.35 24.16
C ALA A 130 -10.61 -2.22 22.77
N SER A 131 -11.09 -1.30 21.92
CA SER A 131 -10.49 -1.04 20.60
C SER A 131 -9.04 -0.59 20.69
N VAL A 132 -8.70 0.31 21.63
CA VAL A 132 -7.30 0.72 21.88
C VAL A 132 -6.42 -0.48 22.22
N LYS A 133 -6.89 -1.38 23.09
CA LYS A 133 -6.14 -2.62 23.44
C LYS A 133 -5.95 -3.53 22.23
N GLN A 134 -6.98 -3.66 21.38
CA GLN A 134 -6.91 -4.47 20.17
C GLN A 134 -5.89 -3.92 19.18
N VAL A 135 -5.87 -2.60 18.96
CA VAL A 135 -4.85 -1.95 18.12
C VAL A 135 -3.45 -2.21 18.68
N GLY A 136 -3.25 -1.99 19.98
CA GLY A 136 -1.96 -2.25 20.64
C GLY A 136 -1.50 -3.70 20.49
N ALA A 137 -2.41 -4.66 20.65
CA ALA A 137 -2.11 -6.08 20.45
C ALA A 137 -1.72 -6.41 19.00
N ALA A 138 -2.35 -5.78 18.00
CA ALA A 138 -1.99 -5.96 16.59
C ALA A 138 -0.60 -5.37 16.28
N CYS A 139 -0.27 -4.21 16.86
CA CYS A 139 1.07 -3.64 16.77
C CYS A 139 2.11 -4.58 17.38
N GLU A 140 1.85 -5.10 18.57
CA GLU A 140 2.76 -6.00 19.29
C GLU A 140 2.98 -7.32 18.53
N ALA A 141 1.92 -7.90 17.96
CA ALA A 141 2.03 -9.12 17.17
C ALA A 141 3.01 -8.96 16.00
N CYS A 142 2.91 -7.86 15.24
CA CYS A 142 3.81 -7.59 14.13
C CYS A 142 5.24 -7.34 14.62
N HIS A 143 5.40 -6.57 15.70
CA HIS A 143 6.70 -6.30 16.29
C HIS A 143 7.39 -7.55 16.81
N ALA A 144 6.68 -8.45 17.49
CA ALA A 144 7.24 -9.71 17.98
C ALA A 144 7.76 -10.60 16.83
N THR A 145 7.10 -10.56 15.66
CA THR A 145 7.52 -11.30 14.47
C THR A 145 8.76 -10.69 13.82
N TYR A 146 8.80 -9.36 13.64
CA TYR A 146 9.79 -8.72 12.76
C TYR A 146 10.81 -7.82 13.44
N ARG A 147 10.69 -7.58 14.75
CA ARG A 147 11.65 -6.78 15.51
C ARG A 147 12.41 -7.63 16.50
N GLU A 148 13.66 -7.24 16.70
CA GLU A 148 14.51 -7.75 17.76
C GLU A 148 15.14 -6.58 18.50
N GLN A 149 15.53 -6.84 19.73
CA GLN A 149 16.29 -5.90 20.51
C GLN A 149 17.78 -6.05 20.17
N ASP A 150 18.42 -4.94 19.84
CA ASP A 150 19.87 -4.89 19.68
C ASP A 150 20.55 -5.21 21.03
N PRO A 151 21.47 -6.19 21.09
CA PRO A 151 22.00 -6.66 22.37
C PRO A 151 22.85 -5.61 23.10
N VAL A 152 23.43 -4.66 22.37
CA VAL A 152 24.32 -3.62 22.90
C VAL A 152 23.52 -2.39 23.30
N THR A 153 22.77 -1.83 22.35
CA THR A 153 22.07 -0.54 22.55
C THR A 153 20.70 -0.70 23.20
N LYS A 154 20.16 -1.93 23.25
CA LYS A 154 18.78 -2.25 23.66
C LYS A 154 17.71 -1.57 22.78
N ALA A 155 18.09 -0.94 21.68
CA ALA A 155 17.17 -0.38 20.71
C ALA A 155 16.52 -1.49 19.90
N TYR A 156 15.24 -1.35 19.58
CA TYR A 156 14.54 -2.31 18.73
C TYR A 156 14.77 -2.01 17.25
N LYS A 157 15.28 -2.99 16.52
CA LYS A 157 15.52 -2.96 15.06
C LYS A 157 14.70 -4.03 14.36
N LEU A 158 14.65 -3.98 13.01
CA LEU A 158 14.14 -5.11 12.23
C LEU A 158 15.07 -6.31 12.39
N LYS A 159 14.50 -7.51 12.49
CA LYS A 159 15.28 -8.76 12.60
C LYS A 159 16.16 -8.96 11.37
N THR A 160 17.39 -9.40 11.62
CA THR A 160 18.31 -9.83 10.55
C THR A 160 17.63 -10.85 9.63
N GLY A 161 17.84 -10.77 8.31
CA GLY A 161 17.20 -11.64 7.32
C GLY A 161 15.72 -11.35 7.00
N THR A 162 15.12 -10.34 7.63
CA THR A 162 13.72 -9.95 7.33
C THR A 162 13.60 -9.12 6.05
N ILE A 163 14.63 -8.33 5.76
CA ILE A 163 14.63 -7.30 4.72
C ILE A 163 15.63 -7.56 3.58
N GLU A 164 16.35 -8.68 3.66
CA GLU A 164 17.34 -9.18 2.70
C GLU A 164 16.68 -10.04 1.62
#